data_AF-A0AAW8KN33-F1
#
_entry.id   AF-A0AAW8KN33-F1
#
_cell.length_a   1.000
_cell.length_b   1.000
_cell.length_c   1.000
_cell.angle_alpha   90.00
_cell.angle_beta   90.00
_cell.angle_gamma   90.00
#
_symmetry.space_group_name_H-M   'P 1'
#
loop_
_entity.id
_entity.type
_entity.pdbx_description
1 polymer ?
#
loop_
_entity_poly.entity_id
_entity_poly.type
_entity_poly.pdbx_seq_one_letter_code
_entity_poly.pdbx_strand_id
1 'polypeptide(L)' 'GGLDYYLADSLEISEDGKTYKIHIRDDANWSDGTPITTADIKFCADYSIHKYGYNRYIRVNGVEGSMNIIDD' A
#
# COMPACT_ATOMS: atom_id res chain seq x y z
N GLY A 1 13.46 16.49 3.95
CA GLY A 1 13.32 15.07 3.59
C GLY A 1 12.58 14.40 4.71
N GLY A 2 11.26 14.32 4.58
CA GLY A 2 10.36 13.69 5.54
C GLY A 2 9.29 12.92 4.76
N LEU A 3 8.44 12.18 5.46
CA LEU A 3 7.29 11.53 4.86
C LEU A 3 6.14 12.54 4.81
N ASP A 4 5.63 12.78 3.60
CA ASP A 4 4.41 13.54 3.38
C ASP A 4 3.28 12.57 3.05
N TYR A 5 2.20 12.67 3.83
CA TYR A 5 1.03 11.82 3.68
C TYR A 5 0.04 12.43 2.69
N TYR A 6 -0.37 11.63 1.70
CA TYR A 6 -1.38 12.01 0.70
C TYR A 6 -2.62 11.11 0.81
N LEU A 7 -2.48 9.85 0.40
CA LEU A 7 -3.56 8.87 0.43
C LEU A 7 -3.68 8.15 1.78
N ALA A 8 -2.58 8.08 2.53
CA ALA A 8 -2.55 7.59 3.89
C ALA A 8 -2.68 8.73 4.89
N ASP A 9 -3.03 8.43 6.14
CA ASP A 9 -2.95 9.38 7.26
C ASP A 9 -2.03 8.90 8.39
N SER A 10 -1.66 7.62 8.41
CA SER A 10 -0.73 7.05 9.38
C SER A 10 0.12 5.92 8.81
N LEU A 11 1.29 5.77 9.40
CA LEU A 11 2.23 4.69 9.14
C LEU A 11 2.83 4.24 10.47
N GLU A 12 2.67 2.95 10.78
CA GLU A 12 3.36 2.26 11.86
C GLU A 12 4.42 1.33 11.28
N ILE A 13 5.61 1.32 11.88
CA ILE A 13 6.73 0.49 11.44
C ILE A 13 7.13 -0.40 12.62
N SER A 14 7.29 -1.70 12.39
CA SER A 14 7.78 -2.64 13.41
C SER A 14 9.21 -2.30 13.85
N GLU A 15 9.59 -2.73 15.05
CA GLU A 15 10.95 -2.48 15.60
C GLU A 15 12.07 -2.99 14.69
N ASP A 16 11.85 -4.11 13.98
CA ASP A 16 12.80 -4.69 13.05
C ASP A 16 12.81 -4.03 11.66
N GLY A 17 11.90 -3.07 11.42
CA GLY A 17 11.77 -2.33 10.17
C GLY A 17 11.28 -3.15 8.99
N LYS A 18 10.67 -4.33 9.22
CA LYS A 18 10.24 -5.24 8.13
C LYS A 18 8.73 -5.28 7.92
N THR A 19 7.95 -4.79 8.88
CA THR A 19 6.49 -4.73 8.80
C THR A 19 6.04 -3.28 8.85
N TYR A 20 5.22 -2.91 7.88
CA TYR A 20 4.67 -1.56 7.74
C TYR A 20 3.15 -1.70 7.76
N LYS A 21 2.48 -1.04 8.71
CA LYS A 21 1.02 -0.92 8.73
C LYS A 21 0.66 0.50 8.30
N ILE A 22 -0.12 0.60 7.23
CA ILE A 22 -0.52 1.86 6.62
C ILE A 22 -2.04 1.97 6.75
N HIS A 23 -2.53 3.11 7.22
CA HIS A 23 -3.95 3.43 7.21
C HIS A 23 -4.27 4.35 6.02
N ILE A 24 -5.27 3.97 5.23
CA ILE A 24 -5.78 4.77 4.11
C ILE A 24 -6.84 5.72 4.66
N ARG A 25 -6.86 6.96 4.18
CA ARG A 25 -7.84 7.95 4.63
C ARG A 25 -9.26 7.52 4.28
N ASP A 26 -10.18 7.60 5.25
CA ASP A 26 -11.60 7.29 5.04
C ASP A 26 -12.33 8.26 4.10
N ASP A 27 -11.78 9.46 3.89
CA ASP A 27 -12.34 10.50 3.02
C ASP A 27 -11.79 10.48 1.59
N ALA A 28 -10.92 9.52 1.29
CA ALA A 28 -10.32 9.38 -0.02
C ALA A 28 -11.31 8.78 -1.02
N ASN A 29 -11.58 9.52 -2.09
CA ASN A 29 -12.45 9.09 -3.18
C ASN A 29 -11.71 9.16 -4.52
N TRP A 30 -12.03 8.24 -5.41
CA TRP A 30 -11.75 8.37 -6.83
C TRP A 30 -12.46 9.61 -7.40
N SER A 31 -12.03 10.06 -8.58
CA SER A 31 -12.59 11.24 -9.24
C SER A 31 -14.08 11.13 -9.56
N ASP A 32 -14.62 9.91 -9.60
CA ASP A 32 -16.05 9.63 -9.80
C ASP A 32 -16.86 9.59 -8.50
N GLY A 33 -16.20 9.79 -7.34
CA GLY A 33 -16.81 9.77 -6.02
C GLY A 33 -16.83 8.40 -5.34
N THR A 34 -16.33 7.34 -5.98
CA THR A 34 -16.22 6.02 -5.35
C THR A 34 -15.14 6.04 -4.26
N PRO A 35 -15.41 5.56 -3.03
CA PRO A 35 -14.38 5.47 -1.99
C PRO A 35 -13.19 4.62 -2.41
N ILE A 36 -11.98 5.06 -2.06
CA ILE A 36 -10.77 4.26 -2.22
C ILE A 36 -10.68 3.29 -1.05
N THR A 37 -10.44 2.02 -1.35
CA THR A 37 -10.37 0.94 -0.35
C THR A 37 -8.99 0.30 -0.31
N THR A 38 -8.70 -0.42 0.77
CA THR A 38 -7.48 -1.25 0.87
C THR A 38 -7.43 -2.33 -0.23
N ALA A 39 -8.57 -2.77 -0.75
CA ALA A 39 -8.66 -3.68 -1.89
C ALA A 39 -8.11 -3.06 -3.19
N ASP A 40 -8.36 -1.78 -3.44
CA ASP A 40 -7.84 -1.06 -4.62
C ASP A 40 -6.30 -0.96 -4.59
N ILE A 41 -5.75 -0.71 -3.41
CA ILE A 41 -4.29 -0.66 -3.18
C ILE A 41 -3.68 -2.03 -3.45
N LYS A 42 -4.28 -3.09 -2.89
CA LYS A 42 -3.82 -4.47 -3.11
C LYS A 42 -3.90 -4.85 -4.58
N PHE A 43 -4.99 -4.50 -5.26
CA PHE A 43 -5.14 -4.71 -6.70
C PHE A 43 -4.00 -4.06 -7.49
N CYS A 44 -3.65 -2.80 -7.20
CA CYS A 44 -2.56 -2.11 -7.90
C CYS A 44 -1.20 -2.80 -7.68
N ALA A 45 -0.93 -3.25 -6.45
CA ALA A 45 0.29 -3.99 -6.13
C ALA A 45 0.36 -5.32 -6.90
N ASP A 46 -0.72 -6.10 -6.89
CA ASP A 46 -0.80 -7.40 -7.57
C ASP A 46 -0.73 -7.24 -9.10
N TYR A 47 -1.38 -6.21 -9.65
CA TYR A 47 -1.36 -5.91 -11.08
C TYR A 47 0.06 -5.59 -11.59
N SER A 48 0.95 -5.04 -10.75
CA SER A 48 2.36 -4.87 -11.10
C SER A 48 3.02 -6.20 -11.50
N ILE A 49 2.68 -7.29 -10.81
CA ILE A 49 3.24 -8.62 -11.11
C ILE A 49 2.79 -9.05 -12.49
N HIS A 50 1.50 -8.90 -12.81
CA HIS A 50 0.98 -9.23 -14.13
C HIS A 50 1.67 -8.44 -15.24
N LYS A 51 1.88 -7.13 -15.03
CA LYS A 51 2.44 -6.24 -16.04
C LYS A 51 3.96 -6.39 -16.24
N TYR A 52 4.71 -6.74 -15.19
CA TYR A 52 6.18 -6.65 -15.20
C TYR A 52 6.89 -7.96 -14.83
N GLY A 53 6.15 -9.00 -14.45
CA GLY A 53 6.70 -10.26 -13.93
C GLY A 53 7.17 -10.17 -12.48
N TYR A 54 6.99 -9.02 -11.82
CA TYR A 54 7.36 -8.79 -10.42
C TYR A 54 6.60 -7.62 -9.79
N ASN A 55 6.56 -7.60 -8.45
CA ASN A 55 5.99 -6.47 -7.72
C ASN A 55 6.99 -5.31 -7.63
N ARG A 56 6.70 -4.16 -8.25
CA ARG A 56 7.59 -2.98 -8.18
C ARG A 56 7.48 -2.24 -6.85
N TYR A 57 6.36 -2.40 -6.15
CA TYR A 57 6.03 -1.63 -4.95
C TYR A 57 6.40 -2.39 -3.66
N ILE A 58 6.32 -3.72 -3.68
CA ILE A 58 6.48 -4.58 -2.51
C ILE A 58 7.79 -5.37 -2.62
N ARG A 59 8.91 -4.64 -2.78
CA ARG A 59 10.26 -5.21 -2.84
C ARG A 59 11.26 -4.29 -2.16
N VAL A 60 12.24 -4.87 -1.47
CA VAL A 60 13.36 -4.14 -0.88
C VAL A 60 14.65 -4.85 -1.24
N ASN A 61 15.57 -4.15 -1.91
CA ASN A 61 16.88 -4.68 -2.33
C ASN A 61 16.82 -6.04 -3.07
N GLY A 62 15.79 -6.23 -3.90
CA GLY A 62 15.58 -7.47 -4.67
C GLY A 62 14.85 -8.59 -3.92
N VAL A 63 14.55 -8.42 -2.63
CA VAL A 63 13.74 -9.34 -1.84
C VAL A 63 12.26 -8.99 -2.00
N GLU A 64 11.44 -9.98 -2.38
CA GLU A 64 9.98 -9.86 -2.43
C GLU A 64 9.39 -9.76 -1.02
N GLY A 65 8.47 -8.82 -0.86
CA GLY A 65 7.60 -8.75 0.31
C GLY A 65 6.20 -9.30 0.01
N SER A 66 5.30 -9.11 0.97
CA SER A 66 3.88 -9.46 0.83
C SER A 66 3.02 -8.31 1.35
N MET A 67 1.83 -8.17 0.78
CA MET A 67 0.80 -7.23 1.24
C MET A 67 -0.44 -8.01 1.67
N ASN A 68 -0.91 -7.72 2.89
CA ASN A 68 -2.14 -8.28 3.44
C ASN A 68 -3.06 -7.12 3.85
N ILE A 69 -4.37 -7.29 3.63
CA ILE A 69 -5.39 -6.37 4.14
C ILE A 69 -5.67 -6.76 5.60
N ILE A 70 -5.75 -5.77 6.48
CA ILE A 70 -5.93 -5.95 7.94
C ILE A 70 -7.30 -5.40 8.39
N ASP A 71 -8.14 -4.93 7.47
CA ASP A 71 -9.50 -4.50 7.79
C ASP A 71 -10.39 -5.72 8.11
N ASP A 72 -11.28 -5.55 9.10
CA ASP A 72 -12.33 -6.53 9.48
C ASP A 72 -13.43 -6.66 8.40
#